data_AF-A0A6I2V8F4-F1
#
_entry.id   AF-A0A6I2V8F4-F1
#
_cell.length_a   1.000
_cell.length_b   1.000
_cell.length_c   1.000
_cell.angle_alpha   90.00
_cell.angle_beta   90.00
_cell.angle_gamma   90.00
#
_symmetry.space_group_name_H-M   'P 1'
#
loop_
_entity.id
_entity.type
_entity.pdbx_description
1 polymer ?
#
loop_
_entity_poly.entity_id
_entity_poly.type
_entity_poly.pdbx_seq_one_letter_code
_entity_poly.pdbx_strand_id
1 'polypeptide(L)'
;VTIIANLELKKQQLVLPKNALREAFRISHAIAEVTNVSSSARQPYVGVSAFAHKAGLHASAIKIDPSLYQHEDPASVGNDMRMLVSDMAGRASIELKSQELGVDLGGDKELIGRIVDRVKEMESRGFTFEAADASFELLVHEEVNGKRPSFFTIEHWLTTVERAEDQSILTKAEVTVTALGKKIICTGIGNGPVNAFDNALRTGLKQLYPELEVLELTDYKVRILEGRLGTGAITRVLVETTDGKGEWNTVGVHENVIAASAMALEDALTFGLLRQGRKPE
;
A
#
# COMPACT_ATOMS: atom_id res chain seq x y z
N VAL A 1 -14.70 -19.14 -15.11
CA VAL A 1 -14.69 -19.31 -13.64
C VAL A 1 -16.09 -19.43 -13.05
N THR A 2 -16.96 -18.41 -13.15
CA THR A 2 -18.27 -18.36 -12.47
C THR A 2 -19.15 -19.61 -12.67
N ILE A 3 -19.24 -20.12 -13.90
CA ILE A 3 -20.03 -21.34 -14.19
C ILE A 3 -19.48 -22.54 -13.41
N ILE A 4 -18.16 -22.76 -13.45
CA ILE A 4 -17.50 -23.88 -12.78
C ILE A 4 -17.67 -23.77 -11.26
N ALA A 5 -17.42 -22.58 -10.67
CA ALA A 5 -17.60 -22.34 -9.24
C ALA A 5 -19.05 -22.57 -8.78
N ASN A 6 -20.05 -22.14 -9.56
CA ASN A 6 -21.46 -22.41 -9.24
C ASN A 6 -21.78 -23.91 -9.30
N LEU A 7 -21.25 -24.65 -10.28
CA LEU A 7 -21.47 -26.09 -10.39
C LEU A 7 -20.87 -26.83 -9.18
N GLU A 8 -19.62 -26.54 -8.82
CA GLU A 8 -18.96 -27.24 -7.72
C GLU A 8 -19.49 -26.81 -6.34
N LEU A 9 -19.57 -25.51 -6.05
CA LEU A 9 -19.87 -25.00 -4.71
C LEU A 9 -21.37 -24.94 -4.43
N LYS A 10 -22.19 -24.53 -5.41
CA LYS A 10 -23.63 -24.32 -5.22
C LYS A 10 -24.48 -25.51 -5.64
N LYS A 11 -24.02 -26.31 -6.61
CA LYS A 11 -24.73 -27.51 -7.10
C LYS A 11 -24.11 -28.82 -6.67
N GLN A 12 -22.94 -28.79 -6.00
CA GLN A 12 -22.22 -29.97 -5.54
C GLN A 12 -21.91 -30.94 -6.70
N GLN A 13 -21.69 -30.39 -7.90
CA GLN A 13 -21.31 -31.13 -9.10
C GLN A 13 -19.83 -30.89 -9.38
N LEU A 14 -19.01 -31.89 -9.07
CA LEU A 14 -17.57 -31.85 -9.35
C LEU A 14 -17.34 -31.91 -10.86
N VAL A 15 -16.77 -30.83 -11.43
CA VAL A 15 -16.50 -30.69 -12.87
C VAL A 15 -15.02 -30.49 -13.18
N LEU A 16 -14.20 -30.26 -12.16
CA LEU A 16 -12.74 -30.25 -12.20
C LEU A 16 -12.17 -31.41 -11.37
N PRO A 17 -10.88 -31.75 -11.53
CA PRO A 17 -10.18 -32.57 -10.56
C PRO A 17 -10.33 -32.03 -9.14
N LYS A 18 -10.38 -32.93 -8.15
CA LYS A 18 -10.55 -32.55 -6.75
C LYS A 18 -9.57 -31.44 -6.34
N ASN A 19 -10.08 -30.41 -5.69
CA ASN A 19 -9.37 -29.20 -5.23
C ASN A 19 -8.83 -28.26 -6.33
N ALA A 20 -8.99 -28.56 -7.62
CA ALA A 20 -8.46 -27.70 -8.68
C ALA A 20 -9.17 -26.34 -8.77
N LEU A 21 -10.38 -26.20 -8.23
CA LEU A 21 -11.08 -24.91 -8.13
C LEU A 21 -10.30 -23.87 -7.32
N ARG A 22 -9.46 -24.31 -6.36
CA ARG A 22 -8.59 -23.42 -5.57
C ARG A 22 -7.55 -22.70 -6.42
N GLU A 23 -7.29 -23.14 -7.65
CA GLU A 23 -6.37 -22.45 -8.57
C GLU A 23 -7.07 -21.36 -9.39
N ALA A 24 -8.39 -21.21 -9.27
CA ALA A 24 -9.17 -20.34 -10.16
C ALA A 24 -8.73 -18.88 -10.09
N PHE A 25 -8.43 -18.35 -8.90
CA PHE A 25 -7.93 -16.99 -8.73
C PHE A 25 -6.60 -16.78 -9.47
N ARG A 26 -5.59 -17.61 -9.19
CA ARG A 26 -4.26 -17.54 -9.80
C ARG A 26 -4.33 -17.67 -11.32
N ILE A 27 -5.07 -18.66 -11.83
CA ILE A 27 -5.21 -18.90 -13.27
C ILE A 27 -5.93 -17.74 -13.96
N SER A 28 -6.99 -17.18 -13.36
CA SER A 28 -7.73 -16.07 -13.94
C SER A 28 -6.86 -14.82 -14.11
N HIS A 29 -6.00 -14.50 -13.13
CA HIS A 29 -5.10 -13.36 -13.20
C HIS A 29 -3.92 -13.60 -14.14
N ALA A 30 -3.35 -14.81 -14.16
CA ALA A 30 -2.30 -15.16 -15.12
C ALA A 30 -2.79 -15.06 -16.58
N ILE A 31 -4.04 -15.46 -16.86
CA ILE A 31 -4.63 -15.29 -18.21
C ILE A 31 -4.79 -13.81 -18.56
N ALA A 32 -5.24 -12.98 -17.62
CA ALA A 32 -5.38 -11.54 -17.82
C ALA A 32 -4.03 -10.88 -18.18
N GLU A 33 -2.96 -11.26 -17.48
CA GLU A 33 -1.59 -10.82 -17.76
C GLU A 33 -1.12 -11.26 -19.16
N VAL A 34 -1.22 -12.55 -19.48
CA VAL A 34 -0.79 -13.11 -20.78
C VAL A 34 -1.56 -12.50 -21.95
N THR A 35 -2.85 -12.24 -21.77
CA THR A 35 -3.71 -11.68 -22.83
C THR A 35 -3.66 -10.15 -22.88
N ASN A 36 -2.99 -9.51 -21.92
CA ASN A 36 -2.98 -8.06 -21.74
C ASN A 36 -4.40 -7.45 -21.68
N VAL A 37 -5.33 -8.17 -21.07
CA VAL A 37 -6.71 -7.75 -20.83
C VAL A 37 -6.89 -7.53 -19.35
N SER A 38 -7.23 -6.31 -18.94
CA SER A 38 -7.47 -6.00 -17.53
C SER A 38 -8.55 -6.90 -16.93
N SER A 39 -8.20 -7.63 -15.87
CA SER A 39 -9.18 -8.38 -15.08
C SER A 39 -10.16 -7.43 -14.38
N SER A 40 -11.43 -7.84 -14.28
CA SER A 40 -12.40 -7.09 -13.49
C SER A 40 -12.19 -7.35 -12.00
N ALA A 41 -11.90 -6.30 -11.23
CA ALA A 41 -11.75 -6.39 -9.78
C ALA A 41 -13.01 -6.95 -9.07
N ARG A 42 -14.18 -6.80 -9.69
CA ARG A 42 -15.48 -7.25 -9.15
C ARG A 42 -15.96 -8.55 -9.78
N GLN A 43 -15.10 -9.25 -10.53
CA GLN A 43 -15.46 -10.53 -11.12
C GLN A 43 -15.89 -11.51 -10.00
N PRO A 44 -17.05 -12.19 -10.13
CA PRO A 44 -17.48 -13.15 -9.12
C PRO A 44 -16.40 -14.20 -8.85
N TYR A 45 -16.22 -14.56 -7.58
CA TYR A 45 -15.22 -15.51 -7.06
C TYR A 45 -13.76 -15.04 -7.15
N VAL A 46 -13.31 -14.57 -8.31
CA VAL A 46 -11.87 -14.36 -8.58
C VAL A 46 -11.47 -12.91 -8.76
N GLY A 47 -12.38 -11.94 -8.61
CA GLY A 47 -11.99 -10.54 -8.55
C GLY A 47 -11.29 -10.22 -7.23
N VAL A 48 -10.28 -9.36 -7.26
CA VAL A 48 -9.56 -8.88 -6.05
C VAL A 48 -10.46 -8.16 -5.04
N SER A 49 -11.67 -7.75 -5.44
CA SER A 49 -12.70 -7.15 -4.59
C SER A 49 -13.91 -8.07 -4.37
N ALA A 50 -13.86 -9.34 -4.82
CA ALA A 50 -15.01 -10.26 -4.71
C ALA A 50 -15.35 -10.63 -3.25
N PHE A 51 -14.34 -10.64 -2.38
CA PHE A 51 -14.47 -10.89 -0.94
C PHE A 51 -13.89 -9.74 -0.09
N ALA A 52 -13.89 -8.53 -0.66
CA ALA A 52 -13.42 -7.33 0.04
C ALA A 52 -14.56 -6.66 0.81
N HIS A 53 -14.26 -6.19 2.01
CA HIS A 53 -15.25 -5.56 2.90
C HIS A 53 -14.73 -4.20 3.38
N LYS A 54 -15.57 -3.17 3.29
CA LYS A 54 -15.18 -1.78 3.61
C LYS A 54 -15.99 -1.17 4.74
N ALA A 55 -17.29 -1.45 4.79
CA ALA A 55 -18.18 -0.83 5.78
C ALA A 55 -17.95 -1.40 7.20
N GLY A 56 -17.91 -0.54 8.22
CA GLY A 56 -17.76 -0.98 9.62
C GLY A 56 -18.84 -1.95 10.11
N LEU A 57 -20.08 -1.85 9.60
CA LEU A 57 -21.13 -2.84 9.89
C LEU A 57 -20.82 -4.23 9.31
N HIS A 58 -20.24 -4.29 8.10
CA HIS A 58 -19.83 -5.55 7.49
C HIS A 58 -18.70 -6.18 8.31
N ALA A 59 -17.70 -5.38 8.69
CA ALA A 59 -16.60 -5.83 9.54
C ALA A 59 -17.10 -6.41 10.89
N SER A 60 -18.07 -5.75 11.51
CA SER A 60 -18.65 -6.21 12.78
C SER A 60 -19.35 -7.56 12.63
N ALA A 61 -20.08 -7.78 11.54
CA ALA A 61 -20.74 -9.05 11.27
C ALA A 61 -19.75 -10.15 10.89
N ILE A 62 -18.73 -9.84 10.08
CA ILE A 62 -17.69 -10.81 9.66
C ILE A 62 -16.89 -11.30 10.85
N LYS A 63 -16.62 -10.43 11.83
CA LYS A 63 -15.95 -10.82 13.08
C LYS A 63 -16.75 -11.86 13.87
N ILE A 64 -18.07 -11.89 13.72
CA ILE A 64 -18.96 -12.87 14.36
C ILE A 64 -19.04 -14.13 13.50
N ASP A 65 -19.39 -13.98 12.23
CA ASP A 65 -19.54 -15.07 11.28
C ASP A 65 -19.31 -14.53 9.85
N PRO A 66 -18.20 -14.92 9.18
CA PRO A 66 -17.92 -14.51 7.80
C PRO A 66 -19.06 -14.80 6.82
N SER A 67 -19.85 -15.85 7.05
CA SER A 67 -20.92 -16.29 6.15
C SER A 67 -22.08 -15.29 6.03
N LEU A 68 -22.20 -14.35 6.98
CA LEU A 68 -23.21 -13.29 6.95
C LEU A 68 -23.04 -12.33 5.76
N TYR A 69 -21.80 -12.17 5.28
CA TYR A 69 -21.47 -11.30 4.15
C TYR A 69 -20.64 -12.00 3.07
N GLN A 70 -20.25 -13.26 3.29
CA GLN A 70 -19.54 -14.07 2.32
C GLN A 70 -20.39 -15.27 1.94
N HIS A 71 -20.86 -15.28 0.69
CA HIS A 71 -21.61 -16.39 0.15
C HIS A 71 -20.81 -17.70 0.03
N GLU A 72 -19.48 -17.66 0.13
CA GLU A 72 -18.55 -18.78 0.05
C GLU A 72 -17.29 -18.48 0.86
N ASP A 73 -16.57 -19.52 1.27
CA ASP A 73 -15.19 -19.39 1.76
C ASP A 73 -14.27 -19.00 0.59
N PRO A 74 -13.60 -17.84 0.63
CA PRO A 74 -12.74 -17.38 -0.47
C PRO A 74 -11.61 -18.38 -0.80
N ALA A 75 -11.11 -19.12 0.20
CA ALA A 75 -10.06 -20.11 -0.01
C ALA A 75 -10.50 -21.28 -0.89
N SER A 76 -11.82 -21.50 -1.05
CA SER A 76 -12.37 -22.52 -1.95
C SER A 76 -12.07 -22.26 -3.43
N VAL A 77 -11.83 -21.00 -3.81
CA VAL A 77 -11.52 -20.55 -5.17
C VAL A 77 -10.10 -19.98 -5.31
N GLY A 78 -9.30 -20.08 -4.24
CA GLY A 78 -7.94 -19.52 -4.15
C GLY A 78 -7.88 -18.02 -3.99
N ASN A 79 -8.98 -17.40 -3.56
CA ASN A 79 -9.02 -15.99 -3.23
C ASN A 79 -8.91 -15.84 -1.69
N ASP A 80 -8.80 -14.62 -1.21
CA ASP A 80 -8.74 -14.30 0.22
C ASP A 80 -9.74 -13.21 0.61
N MET A 81 -10.09 -13.18 1.89
CA MET A 81 -10.86 -12.08 2.47
C MET A 81 -9.93 -10.88 2.66
N ARG A 82 -10.39 -9.69 2.25
CA ARG A 82 -9.65 -8.44 2.44
C ARG A 82 -10.49 -7.42 3.19
N MET A 83 -9.98 -6.93 4.31
CA MET A 83 -10.57 -5.78 4.98
C MET A 83 -9.97 -4.50 4.39
N LEU A 84 -10.83 -3.59 3.96
CA LEU A 84 -10.44 -2.25 3.51
C LEU A 84 -10.66 -1.27 4.65
N VAL A 85 -9.66 -0.42 4.90
CA VAL A 85 -9.74 0.64 5.91
C VAL A 85 -10.04 1.97 5.22
N SER A 86 -11.08 2.65 5.69
CA SER A 86 -11.42 4.02 5.26
C SER A 86 -12.02 4.85 6.40
N ASP A 87 -12.49 6.06 6.11
CA ASP A 87 -13.30 6.94 6.93
C ASP A 87 -14.56 6.27 7.54
N MET A 88 -15.08 5.23 6.89
CA MET A 88 -16.18 4.38 7.35
C MET A 88 -15.73 3.27 8.31
N ALA A 89 -14.42 3.15 8.58
CA ALA A 89 -13.89 2.13 9.47
C ALA A 89 -14.40 2.33 10.90
N GLY A 90 -14.80 1.21 11.50
CA GLY A 90 -15.05 1.09 12.92
C GLY A 90 -13.94 0.29 13.60
N ARG A 91 -14.08 0.07 14.91
CA ARG A 91 -13.14 -0.75 15.69
C ARG A 91 -12.95 -2.15 15.09
N ALA A 92 -14.04 -2.79 14.68
CA ALA A 92 -13.99 -4.11 14.06
C ALA A 92 -13.20 -4.12 12.74
N SER A 93 -13.27 -3.05 11.94
CA SER A 93 -12.49 -2.93 10.71
C SER A 93 -10.99 -2.85 11.02
N ILE A 94 -10.61 -2.05 12.01
CA ILE A 94 -9.21 -1.90 12.44
C ILE A 94 -8.68 -3.20 13.03
N GLU A 95 -9.45 -3.88 13.88
CA GLU A 95 -9.06 -5.17 14.45
C GLU A 95 -8.84 -6.23 13.37
N LEU A 96 -9.81 -6.40 12.45
CA LEU A 96 -9.70 -7.37 11.37
C LEU A 96 -8.54 -7.04 10.43
N LYS A 97 -8.35 -5.77 10.07
CA LYS A 97 -7.22 -5.38 9.22
C LYS A 97 -5.88 -5.58 9.91
N SER A 98 -5.78 -5.23 11.20
CA SER A 98 -4.52 -5.42 11.95
C SER A 98 -4.17 -6.91 12.06
N GLN A 99 -5.17 -7.77 12.29
CA GLN A 99 -4.99 -9.23 12.27
C GLN A 99 -4.57 -9.75 10.90
N GLU A 100 -5.18 -9.26 9.81
CA GLU A 100 -4.79 -9.57 8.43
C GLU A 100 -3.31 -9.22 8.16
N LEU A 101 -2.82 -8.13 8.76
CA LEU A 101 -1.43 -7.68 8.68
C LEU A 101 -0.50 -8.34 9.71
N GLY A 102 -1.01 -9.23 10.56
CA GLY A 102 -0.21 -9.92 11.58
C GLY A 102 0.11 -9.08 12.82
N VAL A 103 -0.57 -7.95 13.03
CA VAL A 103 -0.42 -7.09 14.21
C VAL A 103 -1.55 -7.36 15.21
N ASP A 104 -1.21 -7.93 16.37
CA ASP A 104 -2.16 -8.15 17.46
C ASP A 104 -2.28 -6.90 18.34
N LEU A 105 -3.48 -6.30 18.37
CA LEU A 105 -3.80 -5.13 19.19
C LEU A 105 -4.25 -5.51 20.62
N GLY A 106 -4.27 -6.80 20.97
CA GLY A 106 -4.57 -7.29 22.32
C GLY A 106 -5.98 -6.96 22.85
N GLY A 107 -6.87 -6.47 21.98
CA GLY A 107 -8.21 -6.01 22.37
C GLY A 107 -8.22 -4.68 23.16
N ASP A 108 -7.14 -3.90 23.13
CA ASP A 108 -7.08 -2.58 23.75
C ASP A 108 -8.03 -1.61 23.03
N LYS A 109 -9.20 -1.39 23.64
CA LYS A 109 -10.26 -0.54 23.07
C LYS A 109 -9.86 0.93 22.93
N GLU A 110 -8.96 1.42 23.78
CA GLU A 110 -8.49 2.80 23.72
C GLU A 110 -7.51 2.97 22.56
N LEU A 111 -6.54 2.06 22.43
CA LEU A 111 -5.62 2.01 21.28
C LEU A 111 -6.37 1.89 19.96
N ILE A 112 -7.30 0.94 19.84
CA ILE A 112 -8.10 0.78 18.63
C ILE A 112 -8.92 2.05 18.35
N GLY A 113 -9.44 2.70 19.39
CA GLY A 113 -10.13 3.99 19.28
C GLY A 113 -9.24 5.08 18.66
N ARG A 114 -8.01 5.24 19.16
CA ARG A 114 -7.05 6.21 18.61
C ARG A 114 -6.72 5.93 17.15
N ILE A 115 -6.50 4.67 16.79
CA ILE A 115 -6.23 4.27 15.39
C ILE A 115 -7.43 4.63 14.50
N VAL A 116 -8.68 4.37 14.92
CA VAL A 116 -9.88 4.75 14.17
C VAL A 116 -9.94 6.27 13.95
N ASP A 117 -9.71 7.06 15.01
CA ASP A 117 -9.77 8.52 14.92
C ASP A 117 -8.67 9.06 14.00
N ARG A 118 -7.47 8.49 14.09
CA ARG A 118 -6.33 8.87 13.27
C ARG A 118 -6.53 8.55 11.79
N VAL A 119 -7.09 7.37 11.47
CA VAL A 119 -7.48 7.00 10.11
C VAL A 119 -8.46 8.01 9.54
N LYS A 120 -9.54 8.33 10.28
CA LYS A 120 -10.55 9.30 9.84
C LYS A 120 -9.97 10.69 9.60
N GLU A 121 -9.12 11.15 10.52
CA GLU A 121 -8.43 12.43 10.40
C GLU A 121 -7.55 12.47 9.15
N MET A 122 -6.75 11.44 8.90
CA MET A 122 -5.89 11.35 7.73
C MET A 122 -6.68 11.24 6.43
N GLU A 123 -7.73 10.43 6.36
CA GLU A 123 -8.57 10.32 5.15
C GLU A 123 -9.29 11.62 4.82
N SER A 124 -9.74 12.38 5.84
CA SER A 124 -10.30 13.73 5.62
C SER A 124 -9.31 14.73 5.02
N ARG A 125 -8.00 14.48 5.18
CA ARG A 125 -6.92 15.25 4.56
C ARG A 125 -6.53 14.71 3.19
N GLY A 126 -7.16 13.61 2.74
CA GLY A 126 -6.98 13.04 1.41
C GLY A 126 -6.27 11.69 1.36
N PHE A 127 -5.79 11.16 2.49
CA PHE A 127 -5.17 9.83 2.52
C PHE A 127 -6.17 8.74 2.10
N THR A 128 -5.65 7.60 1.64
CA THR A 128 -6.49 6.44 1.31
C THR A 128 -5.79 5.17 1.77
N PHE A 129 -6.24 4.62 2.89
CA PHE A 129 -5.59 3.43 3.45
C PHE A 129 -6.04 2.14 2.76
N GLU A 130 -7.20 2.13 2.12
CA GLU A 130 -7.68 0.97 1.34
C GLU A 130 -6.75 0.56 0.18
N ALA A 131 -5.89 1.47 -0.28
CA ALA A 131 -4.91 1.21 -1.32
C ALA A 131 -3.46 1.34 -0.84
N ALA A 132 -3.22 1.44 0.47
CA ALA A 132 -1.91 1.68 1.05
C ALA A 132 -1.74 0.96 2.40
N ASP A 133 -1.82 -0.37 2.35
CA ASP A 133 -1.76 -1.25 3.52
C ASP A 133 -0.47 -1.05 4.33
N ALA A 134 0.68 -0.83 3.69
CA ALA A 134 1.94 -0.59 4.41
C ALA A 134 1.95 0.74 5.17
N SER A 135 1.39 1.80 4.59
CA SER A 135 1.23 3.08 5.31
C SER A 135 0.26 2.94 6.49
N PHE A 136 -0.78 2.12 6.37
CA PHE A 136 -1.67 1.79 7.48
C PHE A 136 -0.94 0.97 8.57
N GLU A 137 -0.16 -0.04 8.19
CA GLU A 137 0.60 -0.85 9.14
C GLU A 137 1.62 -0.01 9.93
N LEU A 138 2.33 0.90 9.25
CA LEU A 138 3.22 1.86 9.90
C LEU A 138 2.49 2.78 10.88
N LEU A 139 1.27 3.22 10.55
CA LEU A 139 0.40 3.98 11.45
C LEU A 139 0.02 3.15 12.70
N VAL A 140 -0.31 1.88 12.52
CA VAL A 140 -0.62 0.99 13.64
C VAL A 140 0.61 0.80 14.54
N HIS A 141 1.78 0.57 13.96
CA HIS A 141 3.03 0.50 14.72
C HIS A 141 3.34 1.78 15.49
N GLU A 142 3.04 2.95 14.91
CA GLU A 142 3.19 4.24 15.58
C GLU A 142 2.28 4.36 16.80
N GLU A 143 1.00 4.01 16.67
CA GLU A 143 0.03 4.06 17.77
C GLU A 143 0.30 3.03 18.88
N VAL A 144 0.83 1.86 18.52
CA VAL A 144 1.20 0.80 19.48
C VAL A 144 2.46 1.19 20.27
N ASN A 145 3.49 1.69 19.59
CA ASN A 145 4.80 1.95 20.20
C ASN A 145 4.95 3.39 20.72
N GLY A 146 4.00 4.28 20.42
CA GLY A 146 4.08 5.71 20.69
C GLY A 146 5.11 6.46 19.82
N LYS A 147 5.78 5.76 18.89
CA LYS A 147 6.71 6.33 17.91
C LYS A 147 6.62 5.59 16.60
N ARG A 148 6.68 6.32 15.49
CA ARG A 148 6.72 5.74 14.15
C ARG A 148 8.05 5.00 13.96
N PRO A 149 8.06 3.78 13.39
CA PRO A 149 9.30 3.14 12.95
C PRO A 149 10.08 4.08 12.05
N SER A 150 11.36 4.33 12.36
CA SER A 150 12.24 5.16 11.55
C SER A 150 13.64 4.55 11.51
N PHE A 151 14.25 4.61 10.32
CA PHE A 151 15.64 4.21 10.06
C PHE A 151 16.47 5.40 9.56
N PHE A 152 15.79 6.46 9.14
CA PHE A 152 16.41 7.65 8.62
C PHE A 152 15.42 8.81 8.73
N THR A 153 15.94 10.03 8.70
CA THR A 153 15.15 11.25 8.66
C THR A 153 15.61 12.09 7.48
N ILE A 154 14.66 12.48 6.63
CA ILE A 154 14.91 13.43 5.54
C ILE A 154 14.84 14.84 6.13
N GLU A 155 15.99 15.52 6.24
CA GLU A 155 16.06 16.85 6.84
C GLU A 155 15.81 17.97 5.81
N HIS A 156 16.27 17.76 4.58
CA HIS A 156 16.20 18.74 3.52
C HIS A 156 16.26 18.06 2.16
N TRP A 157 15.59 18.64 1.17
CA TRP A 157 15.75 18.24 -0.21
C TRP A 157 15.59 19.42 -1.16
N LEU A 158 16.32 19.37 -2.27
CA LEU A 158 16.23 20.31 -3.37
C LEU A 158 16.15 19.52 -4.67
N THR A 159 15.19 19.87 -5.52
CA THR A 159 15.10 19.33 -6.88
C THR A 159 15.21 20.46 -7.89
N THR A 160 16.02 20.29 -8.92
CA THR A 160 16.21 21.26 -10.00
C THR A 160 15.84 20.61 -11.33
N VAL A 161 15.02 21.29 -12.12
CA VAL A 161 14.67 20.90 -13.49
C VAL A 161 15.16 21.99 -14.42
N GLU A 162 16.04 21.63 -15.33
CA GLU A 162 16.61 22.55 -16.31
C GLU A 162 16.21 22.08 -17.72
N ARG A 163 15.72 23.01 -18.54
CA ARG A 163 15.52 22.79 -19.97
C ARG A 163 16.65 23.47 -20.72
N ALA A 164 17.48 22.70 -21.39
CA ALA A 164 18.55 23.23 -22.24
C ALA A 164 18.01 23.74 -23.59
N GLU A 165 18.85 24.48 -24.33
CA GLU A 165 18.50 25.03 -25.65
C GLU A 165 18.14 23.94 -26.67
N ASP A 166 18.78 22.77 -26.57
CA ASP A 166 18.49 21.59 -27.39
C ASP A 166 17.18 20.86 -27.00
N GLN A 167 16.41 21.44 -26.09
CA GLN A 167 15.17 20.91 -25.51
C GLN A 167 15.35 19.68 -24.62
N SER A 168 16.59 19.25 -24.33
CA SER A 168 16.81 18.24 -23.31
C SER A 168 16.40 18.76 -21.93
N ILE A 169 15.84 17.86 -21.12
CA ILE A 169 15.41 18.15 -19.75
C ILE A 169 16.35 17.39 -18.82
N LEU A 170 17.09 18.13 -18.00
CA LEU A 170 17.95 17.58 -16.96
C LEU A 170 17.27 17.79 -15.61
N THR A 171 17.01 16.71 -14.89
CA THR A 171 16.48 16.79 -13.52
C THR A 171 17.47 16.22 -12.53
N LYS A 172 17.78 17.00 -11.50
CA LYS A 172 18.67 16.62 -10.40
C LYS A 172 17.94 16.75 -9.06
N ALA A 173 18.34 15.94 -8.10
CA ALA A 173 17.93 16.07 -6.71
C ALA A 173 19.14 15.97 -5.78
N GLU A 174 19.10 16.76 -4.71
CA GLU A 174 19.96 16.64 -3.54
C GLU A 174 19.06 16.42 -2.32
N VAL A 175 19.36 15.40 -1.53
CA VAL A 175 18.60 15.02 -0.33
C VAL A 175 19.56 14.87 0.84
N THR A 176 19.35 15.63 1.89
CA THR A 176 20.10 15.53 3.14
C THR A 176 19.36 14.61 4.09
N VAL A 177 20.02 13.53 4.49
CA VAL A 177 19.44 12.46 5.30
C VAL A 177 20.30 12.21 6.53
N THR A 178 19.67 12.01 7.68
CA THR A 178 20.32 11.52 8.89
C THR A 178 19.89 10.07 9.14
N ALA A 179 20.85 9.16 9.25
CA ALA A 179 20.63 7.73 9.52
C ALA A 179 21.83 7.15 10.28
N LEU A 180 21.59 6.26 11.24
CA LEU A 180 22.60 5.68 12.13
C LEU A 180 23.48 6.74 12.81
N GLY A 181 22.87 7.86 13.20
CA GLY A 181 23.56 9.03 13.77
C GLY A 181 24.50 9.78 12.81
N LYS A 182 24.49 9.45 11.50
CA LYS A 182 25.30 10.10 10.46
C LYS A 182 24.43 10.93 9.55
N LYS A 183 24.84 12.17 9.32
CA LYS A 183 24.26 13.05 8.32
C LYS A 183 24.99 12.88 6.99
N ILE A 184 24.26 12.53 5.94
CA ILE A 184 24.75 12.32 4.58
C ILE A 184 24.00 13.20 3.58
N ILE A 185 24.68 13.58 2.50
CA ILE A 185 24.08 14.28 1.36
C ILE A 185 24.04 13.30 0.20
N CYS A 186 22.85 13.04 -0.30
CA CYS A 186 22.56 12.09 -1.35
C CYS A 186 22.21 12.86 -2.62
N THR A 187 22.79 12.50 -3.76
CA THR A 187 22.48 13.14 -5.04
C THR A 187 21.98 12.14 -6.05
N GLY A 188 21.09 12.59 -6.94
CA GLY A 188 20.46 11.73 -7.94
C GLY A 188 20.05 12.52 -9.18
N ILE A 189 20.01 11.82 -10.31
CA ILE A 189 19.54 12.32 -11.60
C ILE A 189 18.37 11.44 -12.02
N GLY A 190 17.38 12.00 -12.70
CA GLY A 190 16.25 11.22 -13.19
C GLY A 190 15.49 11.93 -14.30
N ASN A 191 14.48 11.24 -14.81
CA ASN A 191 13.62 11.76 -15.89
C ASN A 191 12.57 12.79 -15.39
N GLY A 192 12.58 13.09 -14.09
CA GLY A 192 11.74 14.09 -13.45
C GLY A 192 12.08 14.23 -11.96
N PRO A 193 11.50 15.22 -11.24
CA PRO A 193 11.90 15.54 -9.87
C PRO A 193 11.78 14.38 -8.90
N VAL A 194 10.68 13.63 -9.00
CA VAL A 194 10.40 12.48 -8.14
C VAL A 194 11.38 11.35 -8.39
N ASN A 195 11.67 11.05 -9.66
CA ASN A 195 12.64 10.00 -10.00
C ASN A 195 14.07 10.38 -9.60
N ALA A 196 14.47 11.64 -9.79
CA ALA A 196 15.78 12.12 -9.32
C ALA A 196 15.88 12.03 -7.78
N PHE A 197 14.81 12.39 -7.06
CA PHE A 197 14.72 12.30 -5.61
C PHE A 197 14.80 10.85 -5.11
N ASP A 198 14.03 9.93 -5.70
CA ASP A 198 14.09 8.49 -5.37
C ASP A 198 15.49 7.90 -5.62
N ASN A 199 16.08 8.22 -6.78
CA ASN A 199 17.45 7.79 -7.10
C ASN A 199 18.48 8.34 -6.09
N ALA A 200 18.33 9.59 -5.66
CA ALA A 200 19.19 10.19 -4.64
C ALA A 200 19.07 9.44 -3.32
N LEU A 201 17.84 9.29 -2.81
CA LEU A 201 17.54 8.57 -1.56
C LEU A 201 18.10 7.16 -1.57
N ARG A 202 17.75 6.36 -2.59
CA ARG A 202 18.20 4.96 -2.69
C ARG A 202 19.72 4.87 -2.78
N THR A 203 20.36 5.68 -3.62
CA THR A 203 21.83 5.62 -3.78
C THR A 203 22.56 5.99 -2.48
N GLY A 204 22.08 7.00 -1.77
CA GLY A 204 22.68 7.42 -0.51
C GLY A 204 22.41 6.43 0.63
N LEU A 205 21.15 6.03 0.81
CA LEU A 205 20.76 5.11 1.88
C LEU A 205 21.31 3.69 1.68
N LYS A 206 21.51 3.21 0.44
CA LYS A 206 22.11 1.90 0.17
C LYS A 206 23.51 1.73 0.81
N GLN A 207 24.24 2.83 1.03
CA GLN A 207 25.54 2.80 1.71
C GLN A 207 25.43 2.41 3.19
N LEU A 208 24.28 2.71 3.81
CA LEU A 208 24.00 2.42 5.22
C LEU A 208 23.09 1.19 5.38
N TYR A 209 22.22 0.96 4.40
CA TYR A 209 21.24 -0.12 4.33
C TYR A 209 21.33 -0.85 2.99
N PRO A 210 22.30 -1.78 2.81
CA PRO A 210 22.43 -2.57 1.58
C PRO A 210 21.17 -3.35 1.21
N GLU A 211 20.31 -3.64 2.18
CA GLU A 211 19.01 -4.30 1.99
C GLU A 211 18.07 -3.54 1.05
N LEU A 212 18.29 -2.23 0.86
CA LEU A 212 17.53 -1.43 -0.09
C LEU A 212 17.85 -1.78 -1.55
N GLU A 213 18.88 -2.58 -1.83
CA GLU A 213 19.27 -2.97 -3.18
C GLU A 213 18.21 -3.80 -3.88
N VAL A 214 17.53 -4.69 -3.16
CA VAL A 214 16.50 -5.58 -3.71
C VAL A 214 15.13 -4.90 -3.85
N LEU A 215 14.99 -3.67 -3.34
CA LEU A 215 13.72 -2.94 -3.39
C LEU A 215 13.58 -2.18 -4.71
N GLU A 216 12.49 -2.44 -5.42
CA GLU A 216 12.17 -1.81 -6.70
C GLU A 216 10.80 -1.14 -6.63
N LEU A 217 10.70 0.08 -7.15
CA LEU A 217 9.42 0.76 -7.34
C LEU A 217 8.78 0.24 -8.63
N THR A 218 7.64 -0.42 -8.53
CA THR A 218 6.95 -1.07 -9.66
C THR A 218 5.83 -0.22 -10.25
N ASP A 219 5.20 0.62 -9.43
CA ASP A 219 4.11 1.49 -9.87
C ASP A 219 4.10 2.83 -9.11
N TYR A 220 3.64 3.88 -9.81
CA TYR A 220 3.56 5.24 -9.30
C TYR A 220 2.31 5.92 -9.85
N LYS A 221 1.40 6.30 -8.95
CA LYS A 221 0.11 6.90 -9.30
C LYS A 221 -0.10 8.22 -8.58
N VAL A 222 -0.36 9.27 -9.35
CA VAL A 222 -0.75 10.59 -8.83
C VAL A 222 -2.25 10.80 -9.04
N ARG A 223 -2.93 11.23 -7.98
CA ARG A 223 -4.34 11.64 -8.00
C ARG A 223 -4.43 13.04 -7.45
N ILE A 224 -4.93 13.97 -8.26
CA ILE A 224 -5.31 15.30 -7.79
C ILE A 224 -6.70 15.17 -7.17
N LEU A 225 -6.81 15.51 -5.88
CA LEU A 225 -8.08 15.48 -5.19
C LEU A 225 -8.92 16.68 -5.63
N GLU A 226 -10.22 16.43 -5.86
CA GLU A 226 -11.12 17.43 -6.40
C GLU A 226 -11.25 18.65 -5.48
N GLY A 227 -11.16 19.83 -6.07
CA GLY A 227 -11.26 21.11 -5.37
C GLY A 227 -11.18 22.29 -6.35
N ARG A 228 -11.65 23.47 -5.93
CA ARG A 228 -11.64 24.68 -6.79
C ARG A 228 -10.29 25.39 -6.87
N LEU A 229 -9.21 24.76 -6.36
CA LEU A 229 -7.90 25.40 -6.15
C LEU A 229 -6.93 25.25 -7.33
N GLY A 230 -7.32 24.57 -8.42
CA GLY A 230 -6.48 24.44 -9.62
C GLY A 230 -5.15 23.76 -9.31
N THR A 231 -4.03 24.42 -9.63
CA THR A 231 -2.67 23.91 -9.36
C THR A 231 -2.31 23.86 -7.87
N GLY A 232 -3.11 24.45 -6.99
CA GLY A 232 -2.99 24.34 -5.54
C GLY A 232 -3.84 23.20 -4.93
N ALA A 233 -4.37 22.29 -5.75
CA ALA A 233 -5.14 21.16 -5.26
C ALA A 233 -4.27 20.16 -4.49
N ILE A 234 -4.87 19.53 -3.48
CA ILE A 234 -4.20 18.48 -2.70
C ILE A 234 -3.87 17.32 -3.65
N THR A 235 -2.62 16.90 -3.62
CA THR A 235 -2.11 15.79 -4.42
C THR A 235 -1.95 14.57 -3.53
N ARG A 236 -2.50 13.44 -3.97
CA ARG A 236 -2.27 12.12 -3.40
C ARG A 236 -1.37 11.29 -4.31
N VAL A 237 -0.32 10.74 -3.73
CA VAL A 237 0.63 9.87 -4.42
C VAL A 237 0.54 8.47 -3.80
N LEU A 238 0.38 7.46 -4.65
CA LEU A 238 0.49 6.05 -4.29
C LEU A 238 1.74 5.49 -4.95
N VAL A 239 2.53 4.75 -4.17
CA VAL A 239 3.74 4.07 -4.63
C VAL A 239 3.60 2.59 -4.33
N GLU A 240 3.88 1.75 -5.33
CA GLU A 240 4.04 0.31 -5.14
C GLU A 240 5.51 -0.05 -5.15
N THR A 241 5.94 -0.86 -4.19
CA THR A 241 7.32 -1.35 -4.08
C THR A 241 7.32 -2.86 -3.90
N THR A 242 8.27 -3.54 -4.53
CA THR A 242 8.51 -4.97 -4.40
C THR A 242 9.92 -5.25 -3.88
N ASP A 243 10.10 -6.37 -3.19
CA ASP A 243 11.40 -6.97 -2.88
C ASP A 243 11.70 -8.22 -3.73
N GLY A 244 10.90 -8.45 -4.79
CA GLY A 244 10.93 -9.64 -5.63
C GLY A 244 10.25 -10.88 -5.02
N LYS A 245 9.84 -10.83 -3.75
CA LYS A 245 9.05 -11.89 -3.07
C LYS A 245 7.62 -11.47 -2.81
N GLY A 246 7.38 -10.18 -2.59
CA GLY A 246 6.05 -9.61 -2.49
C GLY A 246 6.06 -8.09 -2.62
N GLU A 247 4.87 -7.54 -2.74
CA GLU A 247 4.64 -6.12 -3.01
C GLU A 247 3.94 -5.43 -1.84
N TRP A 248 4.10 -4.12 -1.74
CA TRP A 248 3.36 -3.27 -0.81
C TRP A 248 3.13 -1.90 -1.40
N ASN A 249 2.05 -1.27 -0.95
CA ASN A 249 1.65 0.05 -1.40
C ASN A 249 1.69 1.05 -0.24
N THR A 250 2.19 2.25 -0.50
CA THR A 250 2.26 3.37 0.45
C THR A 250 1.64 4.62 -0.14
N VAL A 251 1.27 5.56 0.73
CA VAL A 251 0.57 6.78 0.33
C VAL A 251 1.20 8.02 0.96
N GLY A 252 1.28 9.08 0.18
CA GLY A 252 1.62 10.41 0.65
C GLY A 252 0.64 11.44 0.11
N VAL A 253 0.33 12.46 0.92
CA VAL A 253 -0.66 13.48 0.58
C VAL A 253 -0.14 14.86 0.95
N HIS A 254 -0.06 15.74 -0.03
CA HIS A 254 0.42 17.10 0.12
C HIS A 254 0.00 17.96 -1.08
N GLU A 255 -0.08 19.28 -0.94
CA GLU A 255 -0.37 20.20 -2.07
C GLU A 255 0.75 20.18 -3.13
N ASN A 256 1.99 19.99 -2.67
CA ASN A 256 3.17 19.78 -3.52
C ASN A 256 3.36 18.28 -3.85
N VAL A 257 3.30 17.93 -5.13
CA VAL A 257 3.47 16.55 -5.62
C VAL A 257 4.81 15.91 -5.23
N ILE A 258 5.90 16.67 -5.15
CA ILE A 258 7.22 16.15 -4.77
C ILE A 258 7.22 15.80 -3.28
N ALA A 259 6.62 16.66 -2.43
CA ALA A 259 6.47 16.37 -1.01
C ALA A 259 5.55 15.17 -0.76
N ALA A 260 4.42 15.07 -1.47
CA ALA A 260 3.55 13.89 -1.40
C ALA A 260 4.28 12.61 -1.83
N SER A 261 5.13 12.70 -2.86
CA SER A 261 5.96 11.58 -3.31
C SER A 261 7.02 11.22 -2.27
N ALA A 262 7.67 12.20 -1.65
CA ALA A 262 8.67 11.98 -0.62
C ALA A 262 8.09 11.22 0.58
N MET A 263 6.88 11.60 1.04
CA MET A 263 6.18 10.90 2.12
C MET A 263 5.88 9.43 1.76
N ALA A 264 5.36 9.18 0.54
CA ALA A 264 5.07 7.82 0.09
C ALA A 264 6.35 6.97 -0.01
N LEU A 265 7.43 7.54 -0.54
CA LEU A 265 8.73 6.88 -0.68
C LEU A 265 9.38 6.60 0.68
N GLU A 266 9.30 7.53 1.63
CA GLU A 266 9.80 7.34 2.99
C GLU A 266 9.11 6.15 3.68
N ASP A 267 7.78 6.09 3.59
CA ASP A 267 7.00 4.93 4.05
C ASP A 267 7.41 3.64 3.33
N ALA A 268 7.59 3.70 2.01
CA ALA A 268 7.93 2.52 1.20
C ALA A 268 9.27 1.91 1.60
N LEU A 269 10.29 2.75 1.80
CA LEU A 269 11.63 2.32 2.21
C LEU A 269 11.64 1.88 3.68
N THR A 270 10.93 2.59 4.56
CA THR A 270 10.81 2.22 5.98
C THR A 270 10.16 0.84 6.13
N PHE A 271 9.04 0.61 5.43
CA PHE A 271 8.36 -0.67 5.43
C PHE A 271 9.21 -1.78 4.80
N GLY A 272 9.90 -1.48 3.70
CA GLY A 272 10.85 -2.39 3.09
C GLY A 272 11.94 -2.84 4.06
N LEU A 273 12.54 -1.91 4.82
CA LEU A 273 13.55 -2.23 5.83
C LEU A 273 13.00 -3.10 6.97
N LEU A 274 11.78 -2.84 7.44
CA LEU A 274 11.10 -3.72 8.41
C LEU A 274 10.94 -5.14 7.87
N ARG A 275 10.50 -5.29 6.61
CA ARG A 275 10.37 -6.61 5.94
C ARG A 275 11.69 -7.35 5.78
N GLN A 276 12.80 -6.62 5.62
CA GLN A 276 14.15 -7.19 5.60
C GLN A 276 14.70 -7.51 7.00
N GLY A 277 13.88 -7.36 8.05
CA GLY A 277 14.22 -7.71 9.43
C GLY A 277 15.08 -6.68 10.17
N ARG A 278 15.22 -5.47 9.61
CA ARG A 278 15.92 -4.38 10.30
C ARG A 278 15.08 -3.86 11.48
N LYS A 279 15.77 -3.49 12.55
CA LYS A 279 15.15 -2.89 13.74
C LYS A 279 15.26 -1.37 13.66
N PRO A 280 14.14 -0.62 13.80
CA PRO A 280 14.14 0.83 13.83
C PRO A 280 15.03 1.40 14.95
N GLU A 281 15.45 2.66 14.80
CA GLU A 281 16.18 3.43 15.82
C GLU A 281 15.32 3.78 17.05
#